data_AF-A0A522BWS2-F1
#
_entry.id   AF-A0A522BWS2-F1
#
_cell.length_a   1.000
_cell.length_b   1.000
_cell.length_c   1.000
_cell.angle_alpha   90.00
_cell.angle_beta   90.00
_cell.angle_gamma   90.00
#
_symmetry.space_group_name_H-M   'P 1'
#
loop_
_entity.id
_entity.type
_entity.pdbx_description
1 polymer ?
#
loop_
_entity_poly.entity_id
_entity_poly.type
_entity_poly.pdbx_seq_one_letter_code
_entity_poly.pdbx_strand_id
1 'polypeptide(L)'
;MLDAALARANTWMLEHIDPKWIDYVASNTMTDLNRRLNGFIWTYELQAQVVAVRDEAPGVKTFVMRPNQLWQGFEPGQHVELVLPIKDVQGLPVKRFYSVSPQPQGRFSITVKQTRQGRASRWLHERLQVGQRLPISQAQGRFCRRTDQARLLYLCAGSGITPCHSMVSAALAGP
;
A
#
# COMPACT_ATOMS: atom_id res chain seq x y z
N MET A 1 -7.06 22.46 7.14
CA MET A 1 -7.03 22.18 8.60
C MET A 1 -7.84 20.94 8.95
N LEU A 2 -9.09 20.82 8.47
CA LEU A 2 -9.94 19.65 8.69
C LEU A 2 -9.34 18.33 8.15
N ASP A 3 -8.84 18.32 6.91
CA ASP A 3 -8.28 17.09 6.30
C ASP A 3 -7.07 16.53 7.04
N ALA A 4 -6.23 17.41 7.58
CA ALA A 4 -5.07 17.01 8.37
C ALA A 4 -5.49 16.45 9.73
N ALA A 5 -6.51 17.04 10.38
CA ALA A 5 -7.08 16.52 11.61
C ALA A 5 -7.74 15.15 11.39
N LEU A 6 -8.49 14.99 10.30
CA LEU A 6 -9.10 13.73 9.89
C LEU A 6 -8.05 12.66 9.56
N ALA A 7 -6.98 13.02 8.85
CA ALA A 7 -5.88 12.09 8.58
C ALA A 7 -5.18 11.60 9.87
N ARG A 8 -5.03 12.49 10.86
CA ARG A 8 -4.50 12.12 12.19
C ARG A 8 -5.48 11.25 12.97
N ALA A 9 -6.77 11.57 12.93
CA ALA A 9 -7.82 10.75 13.56
C ALA A 9 -7.89 9.35 12.92
N ASN A 10 -7.81 9.25 11.60
CA ASN A 10 -7.74 7.98 10.86
C ASN A 10 -6.53 7.15 11.26
N THR A 11 -5.38 7.81 11.32
CA THR A 11 -4.12 7.19 11.77
C THR A 11 -4.29 6.62 13.18
N TRP A 12 -4.80 7.43 14.10
CA TRP A 12 -5.00 7.03 15.49
C TRP A 12 -5.99 5.86 15.60
N MET A 13 -7.15 5.93 14.93
CA MET A 13 -8.15 4.86 14.94
C MET A 13 -7.58 3.55 14.43
N LEU A 14 -6.90 3.55 13.28
CA LEU A 14 -6.34 2.33 12.68
C LEU A 14 -5.15 1.75 13.47
N GLU A 15 -4.54 2.53 14.36
CA GLU A 15 -3.44 2.07 15.23
C GLU A 15 -3.93 1.55 16.59
N HIS A 16 -5.07 2.02 17.08
CA HIS A 16 -5.53 1.75 18.45
C HIS A 16 -6.86 0.97 18.54
N ILE A 17 -7.59 0.87 17.43
CA ILE A 17 -8.90 0.20 17.38
C ILE A 17 -8.85 -0.95 16.39
N ASP A 18 -9.48 -2.08 16.73
CA ASP A 18 -9.59 -3.24 15.85
C ASP A 18 -10.19 -2.83 14.49
N PRO A 19 -9.49 -3.05 13.36
CA PRO A 19 -10.01 -2.78 12.02
C PRO A 19 -11.38 -3.40 11.76
N LYS A 20 -11.68 -4.57 12.32
CA LYS A 20 -13.00 -5.22 12.14
C LYS A 20 -14.12 -4.44 12.82
N TRP A 21 -13.83 -3.84 13.98
CA TRP A 21 -14.79 -2.99 14.68
C TRP A 21 -14.99 -1.67 13.92
N ILE A 22 -13.91 -1.07 13.40
CA ILE A 22 -13.99 0.12 12.55
C ILE A 22 -14.87 -0.18 11.34
N ASP A 23 -14.67 -1.33 10.69
CA ASP A 23 -15.46 -1.75 9.53
C ASP A 23 -16.94 -1.96 9.87
N TYR A 24 -17.23 -2.64 10.98
CA TYR A 24 -18.60 -2.81 11.49
C TYR A 24 -19.29 -1.46 11.72
N VAL A 25 -18.62 -0.51 12.37
CA VAL A 25 -19.19 0.83 12.59
C VAL A 25 -19.36 1.57 11.27
N ALA A 26 -18.34 1.58 10.41
CA ALA A 26 -18.38 2.29 9.14
C ALA A 26 -19.50 1.78 8.23
N SER A 27 -19.65 0.45 8.14
CA SER A 27 -20.70 -0.20 7.34
C SER A 27 -22.11 0.07 7.87
N ASN A 28 -22.32 0.06 9.19
CA ASN A 28 -23.62 0.30 9.81
C ASN A 28 -23.99 1.79 9.92
N THR A 29 -23.01 2.69 9.83
CA THR A 29 -23.21 4.14 9.91
C THR A 29 -22.93 4.84 8.59
N MET A 30 -22.96 4.11 7.46
CA MET A 30 -22.66 4.66 6.14
C MET A 30 -23.76 5.63 5.68
N THR A 31 -23.48 6.92 5.78
CA THR A 31 -24.36 8.00 5.29
C THR A 31 -23.57 8.92 4.36
N ASP A 32 -24.25 9.65 3.47
CA ASP A 32 -23.60 10.62 2.59
C ASP A 32 -22.82 11.68 3.38
N LEU A 33 -23.30 12.05 4.56
CA LEU A 33 -22.61 12.96 5.46
C LEU A 33 -21.28 12.36 5.93
N ASN A 34 -21.30 11.14 6.46
CA ASN A 34 -20.09 10.48 6.97
C ASN A 34 -19.06 10.23 5.86
N ARG A 35 -19.51 9.86 4.66
CA ARG A 35 -18.65 9.71 3.48
C ARG A 35 -18.00 11.03 3.06
N ARG A 36 -18.75 12.14 3.07
CA ARG A 36 -18.21 13.48 2.78
C ARG A 36 -17.20 13.93 3.83
N LEU A 37 -17.44 13.61 5.11
CA LEU A 37 -16.53 13.94 6.19
C LEU A 37 -15.26 13.10 6.15
N ASN A 38 -15.35 11.80 5.86
CA ASN A 38 -14.19 10.92 5.89
C ASN A 38 -14.33 9.69 4.97
N GLY A 39 -14.17 9.93 3.68
CA GLY A 39 -14.20 8.88 2.65
C GLY A 39 -13.02 7.89 2.67
N PHE A 40 -12.15 7.91 3.69
CA PHE A 40 -11.12 6.89 3.88
C PHE A 40 -11.62 5.70 4.71
N ILE A 41 -12.38 6.00 5.76
CA ILE A 41 -12.98 5.01 6.66
C ILE A 41 -14.39 4.66 6.18
N TRP A 42 -15.22 5.66 5.89
CA TRP A 42 -16.57 5.44 5.36
C TRP A 42 -16.52 5.24 3.85
N THR A 43 -16.09 4.05 3.46
CA THR A 43 -16.05 3.59 2.07
C THR A 43 -16.23 2.07 2.01
N TYR A 44 -16.66 1.57 0.85
CA TYR A 44 -16.62 0.13 0.53
C TYR A 44 -15.39 -0.23 -0.32
N GLU A 45 -14.60 0.77 -0.72
CA GLU A 45 -13.42 0.59 -1.53
C GLU A 45 -12.19 0.39 -0.66
N LEU A 46 -11.45 -0.69 -0.92
CA LEU A 46 -10.13 -0.89 -0.35
C LEU A 46 -9.15 0.12 -0.96
N GLN A 47 -8.52 0.90 -0.09
CA GLN A 47 -7.58 1.94 -0.49
C GLN A 47 -6.46 2.08 0.52
N ALA A 48 -5.34 2.64 0.06
CA ALA A 48 -4.21 2.98 0.90
C ALA A 48 -3.87 4.47 0.78
N GLN A 49 -3.59 5.09 1.92
CA GLN A 49 -3.07 6.44 2.02
C GLN A 49 -1.54 6.42 2.08
N VAL A 50 -0.88 7.26 1.28
CA VAL A 50 0.57 7.45 1.38
C VAL A 50 0.89 8.23 2.64
N VAL A 51 1.74 7.68 3.50
CA VAL A 51 2.13 8.31 4.78
C VAL A 51 3.58 8.75 4.78
N ALA A 52 4.42 8.19 3.91
CA ALA A 52 5.78 8.67 3.69
C ALA A 52 6.23 8.34 2.25
N VAL A 53 7.11 9.18 1.72
CA VAL A 53 7.83 8.94 0.46
C VAL A 53 9.32 9.04 0.77
N ARG A 54 10.08 8.05 0.36
CA ARG A 54 11.53 7.97 0.56
C ARG A 54 12.22 7.86 -0.79
N ASP A 55 13.27 8.64 -0.98
CA ASP A 55 14.17 8.51 -2.13
C ASP A 55 15.27 7.51 -1.76
N GLU A 56 15.23 6.33 -2.38
CA GLU A 56 16.17 5.23 -2.07
C GLU A 56 17.42 5.31 -2.94
N ALA A 57 17.26 5.73 -4.20
CA ALA A 57 18.33 5.93 -5.17
C ALA A 57 17.83 6.84 -6.31
N PRO A 58 18.72 7.34 -7.19
CA PRO A 58 18.30 8.06 -8.40
C PRO A 58 17.27 7.26 -9.22
N GLY A 59 16.07 7.80 -9.35
CA GLY A 59 14.96 7.14 -10.05
C GLY A 59 14.36 5.95 -9.30
N VAL A 60 14.55 5.81 -7.99
CA VAL A 60 13.91 4.79 -7.15
C VAL A 60 13.32 5.44 -5.90
N LYS A 61 12.00 5.29 -5.73
CA LYS A 61 11.27 5.81 -4.57
C LYS A 61 10.52 4.69 -3.85
N THR A 62 10.47 4.76 -2.54
CA THR A 62 9.63 3.91 -1.69
C THR A 62 8.47 4.71 -1.13
N PHE A 63 7.26 4.20 -1.33
CA PHE A 63 6.02 4.78 -0.82
C PHE A 63 5.53 3.92 0.34
N VAL A 64 5.51 4.49 1.54
CA VAL A 64 4.92 3.85 2.72
C VAL A 64 3.43 4.16 2.71
N MET A 65 2.64 3.09 2.77
CA MET A 65 1.20 3.07 2.58
C MET A 65 0.53 2.61 3.88
N ARG A 66 -0.48 3.35 4.31
CA ARG A 66 -1.44 2.90 5.32
C ARG A 66 -2.70 2.43 4.62
N PRO A 67 -3.04 1.13 4.64
CA PRO A 67 -4.35 0.68 4.18
C PRO A 67 -5.47 1.14 5.11
N ASN A 68 -6.69 1.21 4.60
CA ASN A 68 -7.88 1.36 5.43
C ASN A 68 -8.29 0.02 6.08
N GLN A 69 -9.38 0.02 6.84
CA GLN A 69 -9.81 -1.10 7.68
C GLN A 69 -10.21 -2.36 6.90
N LEU A 70 -10.40 -2.26 5.58
CA LEU A 70 -10.77 -3.37 4.70
C LEU A 70 -9.59 -4.30 4.36
N TRP A 71 -8.37 -3.92 4.73
CA TRP A 71 -7.16 -4.69 4.41
C TRP A 71 -7.00 -5.93 5.28
N GLN A 72 -6.72 -7.06 4.64
CA GLN A 72 -6.63 -8.36 5.32
C GLN A 72 -5.19 -8.76 5.70
N GLY A 73 -4.22 -7.87 5.50
CA GLY A 73 -2.81 -8.19 5.67
C GLY A 73 -2.18 -8.75 4.39
N PHE A 74 -0.95 -9.24 4.52
CA PHE A 74 -0.21 -9.85 3.41
C PHE A 74 0.87 -10.79 3.94
N GLU A 75 1.31 -11.70 3.09
CA GLU A 75 2.52 -12.48 3.31
C GLU A 75 3.72 -11.86 2.58
N PRO A 76 4.90 -11.78 3.21
CA PRO A 76 6.10 -11.28 2.56
C PRO A 76 6.40 -12.01 1.24
N GLY A 77 6.53 -11.23 0.16
CA GLY A 77 6.70 -11.72 -1.21
C GLY A 77 5.47 -11.54 -2.11
N GLN A 78 4.28 -11.31 -1.52
CA GLN A 78 3.07 -10.94 -2.25
C GLN A 78 3.14 -9.54 -2.88
N HIS A 79 2.15 -9.24 -3.71
CA HIS A 79 1.98 -7.97 -4.39
C HIS A 79 0.54 -7.47 -4.32
N VAL A 80 0.36 -6.16 -4.56
CA VAL A 80 -0.96 -5.51 -4.70
C VAL A 80 -1.10 -4.88 -6.06
N GLU A 81 -2.31 -4.88 -6.61
CA GLU A 81 -2.68 -4.02 -7.73
C GLU A 81 -2.92 -2.60 -7.21
N LEU A 82 -2.27 -1.60 -7.82
CA LEU A 82 -2.47 -0.18 -7.56
C LEU A 82 -3.19 0.46 -8.74
N VAL A 83 -4.31 1.12 -8.49
CA VAL A 83 -5.07 1.84 -9.52
C VAL A 83 -4.68 3.31 -9.50
N LEU A 84 -4.11 3.79 -10.61
CA LEU A 84 -3.62 5.17 -10.73
C LEU A 84 -4.71 6.08 -11.33
N PRO A 85 -4.80 7.35 -10.92
CA PRO A 85 -5.77 8.32 -11.43
C PRO A 85 -5.30 8.91 -12.79
N ILE A 86 -4.82 8.05 -13.68
CA ILE A 86 -4.42 8.38 -15.05
C ILE A 86 -5.04 7.35 -16.01
N LYS A 87 -5.35 7.79 -17.23
CA LYS A 87 -6.03 6.97 -18.23
C LYS A 87 -5.08 6.49 -19.33
N ASP A 88 -5.04 5.19 -19.63
CA ASP A 88 -4.24 4.63 -20.73
C ASP A 88 -4.66 5.17 -22.11
N VAL A 89 -4.10 4.62 -23.19
CA VAL A 89 -4.41 5.10 -24.55
C VAL A 89 -5.85 4.76 -24.98
N GLN A 90 -6.51 3.83 -24.28
CA GLN A 90 -7.91 3.46 -24.46
C GLN A 90 -8.85 4.20 -23.50
N GLY A 91 -8.32 5.09 -22.65
CA GLY A 91 -9.13 5.85 -21.68
C GLY A 91 -9.41 5.10 -20.37
N LEU A 92 -8.85 3.91 -20.16
CA LEU A 92 -9.06 3.08 -18.96
C LEU A 92 -8.08 3.44 -17.84
N PRO A 93 -8.45 3.27 -16.55
CA PRO A 93 -7.54 3.48 -15.43
C PRO A 93 -6.27 2.63 -15.56
N VAL A 94 -5.10 3.25 -15.40
CA VAL A 94 -3.83 2.52 -15.40
C VAL A 94 -3.66 1.75 -14.10
N LYS A 95 -3.48 0.44 -14.20
CA LYS A 95 -3.27 -0.46 -13.06
C LYS A 95 -1.88 -1.10 -13.10
N ARG A 96 -1.20 -1.22 -11.96
CA ARG A 96 0.12 -1.87 -11.88
C ARG A 96 0.28 -2.67 -10.60
N PHE A 97 0.96 -3.80 -10.70
CA PHE A 97 1.29 -4.64 -9.56
C PHE A 97 2.62 -4.25 -8.95
N TYR A 98 2.67 -4.17 -7.61
CA TYR A 98 3.89 -3.90 -6.86
C TYR A 98 4.00 -4.86 -5.67
N SER A 99 5.17 -5.47 -5.51
CA SER A 99 5.46 -6.28 -4.33
C SER A 99 5.41 -5.41 -3.07
N VAL A 100 4.80 -5.95 -2.02
CA VAL A 100 4.64 -5.27 -0.74
C VAL A 100 5.72 -5.69 0.25
N SER A 101 6.25 -4.73 0.99
CA SER A 101 7.20 -4.95 2.08
C SER A 101 6.60 -4.51 3.42
N PRO A 102 6.88 -5.24 4.51
CA PRO A 102 6.36 -4.89 5.84
C PRO A 102 6.90 -3.55 6.32
N GLN A 103 6.03 -2.83 7.02
CA GLN A 103 6.37 -1.61 7.74
C GLN A 103 5.69 -1.69 9.13
N PRO A 104 6.21 -0.97 10.14
CA PRO A 104 5.59 -0.94 11.46
C PRO A 104 4.12 -0.51 11.42
N GLN A 105 3.35 -0.91 12.44
CA GLN A 105 1.98 -0.44 12.69
C GLN A 105 0.99 -0.80 11.55
N GLY A 106 1.08 -2.04 11.04
CA GLY A 106 0.15 -2.55 10.02
C GLY A 106 0.27 -1.87 8.65
N ARG A 107 1.32 -1.05 8.45
CA ARG A 107 1.61 -0.39 7.18
C ARG A 107 2.35 -1.36 6.26
N PHE A 108 2.37 -1.03 4.97
CA PHE A 108 3.25 -1.69 4.01
C PHE A 108 3.94 -0.64 3.15
N SER A 109 4.93 -1.04 2.36
CA SER A 109 5.54 -0.17 1.38
C SER A 109 5.65 -0.83 0.02
N ILE A 110 5.64 0.00 -1.02
CA ILE A 110 6.01 -0.39 -2.39
C ILE A 110 7.25 0.42 -2.80
N THR A 111 8.19 -0.23 -3.48
CA THR A 111 9.39 0.42 -4.01
C THR A 111 9.33 0.41 -5.53
N VAL A 112 9.40 1.60 -6.12
CA VAL A 112 9.13 1.81 -7.55
C VAL A 112 10.34 2.44 -8.21
N LYS A 113 10.90 1.71 -9.17
CA LYS A 113 11.90 2.23 -10.10
C LYS A 113 11.20 2.97 -11.24
N GLN A 114 11.60 4.21 -11.50
CA GLN A 114 11.18 4.98 -12.66
C GLN A 114 11.72 4.33 -13.93
N THR A 115 10.85 4.17 -14.92
CA THR A 115 11.23 3.66 -16.24
C THR A 115 11.02 4.76 -17.26
N ARG A 116 11.96 4.92 -18.21
CA ARG A 116 11.98 6.07 -19.16
C ARG A 116 10.64 6.29 -19.88
N GLN A 117 9.99 5.20 -20.28
CA GLN A 117 8.70 5.22 -21.00
C GLN A 117 7.51 4.82 -20.09
N GLY A 118 7.72 4.63 -18.79
CA GLY A 118 6.69 4.19 -17.87
C GLY A 118 5.78 5.32 -17.42
N ARG A 119 4.56 5.37 -17.95
CA ARG A 119 3.56 6.34 -17.50
C ARG A 119 3.20 6.21 -16.01
N ALA A 120 3.04 4.97 -15.54
CA ALA A 120 2.70 4.67 -14.16
C ALA A 120 3.81 5.08 -13.18
N SER A 121 5.04 4.61 -13.44
CA SER A 121 6.19 4.90 -12.60
C SER A 121 6.54 6.39 -12.61
N ARG A 122 6.41 7.08 -13.75
CA ARG A 122 6.54 8.54 -13.81
C ARG A 122 5.52 9.27 -12.94
N TRP A 123 4.23 8.93 -13.08
CA TRP A 123 3.18 9.57 -12.28
C TRP A 123 3.41 9.35 -10.77
N LEU A 124 3.78 8.13 -10.37
CA LEU A 124 4.12 7.84 -8.98
C LEU A 124 5.28 8.71 -8.48
N HIS A 125 6.31 8.93 -9.30
CA HIS A 125 7.47 9.73 -8.90
C HIS A 125 7.20 11.23 -8.84
N GLU A 126 6.39 11.76 -9.77
CA GLU A 126 6.20 13.20 -9.95
C GLU A 126 4.96 13.75 -9.24
N ARG A 127 3.93 12.91 -9.02
CA ARG A 127 2.59 13.35 -8.60
C ARG A 127 2.10 12.72 -7.31
N LEU A 128 2.54 11.50 -6.98
CA LEU A 128 2.11 10.83 -5.76
C LEU A 128 2.80 11.46 -4.54
N GLN A 129 2.00 11.99 -3.61
CA GLN A 129 2.47 12.70 -2.42
C GLN A 129 1.87 12.13 -1.14
N VAL A 130 2.51 12.41 -0.01
CA VAL A 130 1.99 12.10 1.33
C VAL A 130 0.58 12.70 1.49
N GLY A 131 -0.33 11.91 2.06
CA GLY A 131 -1.73 12.26 2.27
C GLY A 131 -2.66 11.79 1.15
N GLN A 132 -2.16 11.57 -0.06
CA GLN A 132 -2.98 11.06 -1.17
C GLN A 132 -3.36 9.59 -0.97
N ARG A 133 -4.49 9.19 -1.54
CA ARG A 133 -5.09 7.86 -1.43
C ARG A 133 -5.18 7.21 -2.80
N LEU A 134 -4.92 5.91 -2.88
CA LEU A 134 -5.06 5.13 -4.09
C LEU A 134 -5.84 3.84 -3.81
N PRO A 135 -6.78 3.44 -4.68
CA PRO A 135 -7.39 2.13 -4.60
C PRO A 135 -6.34 1.02 -4.77
N ILE A 136 -6.47 -0.03 -3.97
CA ILE A 136 -5.61 -1.21 -4.04
C ILE A 136 -6.45 -2.50 -4.05
N SER A 137 -5.90 -3.57 -4.62
CA SER A 137 -6.41 -4.93 -4.36
C SER A 137 -5.98 -5.42 -2.97
N GLN A 138 -6.58 -6.52 -2.48
CA GLN A 138 -5.95 -7.34 -1.45
C GLN A 138 -4.57 -7.84 -1.91
N ALA A 139 -3.71 -8.22 -0.96
CA ALA A 139 -2.45 -8.87 -1.30
C ALA A 139 -2.68 -10.21 -2.01
N GLN A 140 -1.91 -10.44 -3.07
CA GLN A 140 -2.02 -11.61 -3.92
C GLN A 140 -0.65 -12.15 -4.29
N GLY A 141 -0.63 -13.39 -4.80
CA GLY A 141 0.57 -14.07 -5.25
C GLY A 141 0.97 -15.24 -4.33
N ARG A 142 1.70 -16.19 -4.92
CA ARG A 142 2.16 -17.42 -4.26
C ARG A 142 3.68 -17.45 -4.04
N PHE A 143 4.38 -16.38 -4.44
CA PHE A 143 5.82 -16.25 -4.24
C PHE A 143 6.12 -15.77 -2.82
N CYS A 144 5.89 -16.64 -1.85
CA CYS A 144 6.10 -16.40 -0.44
C CYS A 144 7.15 -17.38 0.10
N ARG A 145 7.79 -17.00 1.22
CA ARG A 145 8.68 -17.92 1.94
C ARG A 145 7.85 -19.06 2.53
N ARG A 146 8.34 -20.30 2.39
CA ARG A 146 7.78 -21.44 3.12
C ARG A 146 8.43 -21.58 4.49
N THR A 147 7.66 -22.05 5.47
CA THR A 147 8.08 -22.20 6.86
C THR A 147 9.11 -23.31 7.08
N ASP A 148 9.23 -24.25 6.14
CA ASP A 148 10.08 -25.45 6.21
C ASP A 148 11.50 -25.26 5.61
N GLN A 149 11.90 -24.04 5.25
CA GLN A 149 13.16 -23.78 4.56
C GLN A 149 14.28 -23.38 5.54
N ALA A 150 15.27 -24.27 5.70
CA ALA A 150 16.44 -24.04 6.56
C ALA A 150 17.52 -23.13 5.93
N ARG A 151 17.61 -23.07 4.60
CA ARG A 151 18.55 -22.23 3.86
C ARG A 151 17.83 -21.56 2.69
N LEU A 152 18.15 -20.29 2.44
CA LEU A 152 17.50 -19.48 1.41
C LEU A 152 18.54 -18.87 0.48
N LEU A 153 18.27 -18.91 -0.83
CA LEU A 153 19.02 -18.19 -1.85
C LEU A 153 18.04 -17.33 -2.65
N TYR A 154 18.24 -16.02 -2.63
CA TYR A 154 17.46 -15.07 -3.42
C TYR A 154 18.30 -14.57 -4.59
N LEU A 155 17.84 -14.83 -5.81
CA LEU A 155 18.43 -14.31 -7.04
C LEU A 155 17.56 -13.17 -7.54
N CYS A 156 18.05 -11.94 -7.43
CA CYS A 156 17.25 -10.77 -7.75
C CYS A 156 18.06 -9.80 -8.63
N ALA A 157 17.40 -9.19 -9.61
CA ALA A 157 18.01 -8.22 -10.52
C ALA A 157 17.16 -6.95 -10.60
N GLY A 158 17.79 -5.79 -10.42
CA GLY A 158 17.12 -4.50 -10.43
C GLY A 158 15.95 -4.44 -9.43
N SER A 159 14.79 -3.92 -9.86
CA SER A 159 13.59 -3.81 -9.02
C SER A 159 12.98 -5.16 -8.62
N GLY A 160 13.42 -6.26 -9.25
CA GLY A 160 13.04 -7.62 -8.86
C GLY A 160 13.53 -8.02 -7.45
N ILE A 161 14.36 -7.20 -6.80
CA ILE A 161 14.75 -7.39 -5.40
C ILE A 161 13.60 -7.19 -4.41
N THR A 162 12.55 -6.45 -4.77
CA THR A 162 11.49 -6.03 -3.83
C THR A 162 10.77 -7.17 -3.10
N PRO A 163 10.31 -8.27 -3.72
CA PRO A 163 9.74 -9.39 -2.98
C PRO A 163 10.78 -10.15 -2.16
N CYS A 164 12.02 -10.28 -2.67
CA CYS A 164 13.14 -10.87 -1.92
C CYS A 164 13.40 -10.09 -0.62
N HIS A 165 13.50 -8.76 -0.73
CA HIS A 165 13.71 -7.85 0.39
C HIS A 165 12.58 -7.93 1.42
N SER A 166 11.33 -8.02 0.95
CA SER A 166 10.16 -8.22 1.83
C SER A 166 10.31 -9.47 2.69
N MET A 167 10.62 -10.61 2.07
CA MET A 167 10.83 -11.88 2.78
C MET A 167 12.01 -11.84 3.75
N VAL A 168 13.14 -11.25 3.34
CA VAL A 168 14.33 -11.12 4.19
C VAL A 168 14.04 -10.21 5.38
N SER A 169 13.39 -9.07 5.16
CA SER A 169 13.04 -8.12 6.23
C SER A 169 12.13 -8.77 7.27
N ALA A 170 11.12 -9.52 6.82
CA ALA A 170 10.25 -10.26 7.73
C ALA A 170 10.98 -11.38 8.48
N ALA A 171 11.90 -12.08 7.83
CA ALA A 171 12.71 -13.13 8.47
C ALA A 171 13.65 -12.57 9.55
N LEU A 172 14.17 -11.36 9.36
CA LEU A 172 15.11 -10.70 10.27
C LEU A 172 14.44 -9.93 11.41
N ALA A 173 13.16 -9.57 11.26
CA ALA A 173 12.42 -8.85 12.30
C ALA A 173 12.23 -9.67 13.60
N GLY A 174 12.47 -10.98 13.57
CA GLY A 174 12.18 -11.88 14.69
C GLY A 174 10.66 -12.04 14.92
N PRO A 175 10.25 -13.03 15.74
CA PRO A 175 8.91 -13.04 16.29
C PRO A 175 8.67 -11.87 17.27
#